data_AF-A0A2W4CQ69-F1
#
_entry.id   AF-A0A2W4CQ69-F1
#
_cell.length_a   1.000
_cell.length_b   1.000
_cell.length_c   1.000
_cell.angle_alpha   90.00
_cell.angle_beta   90.00
_cell.angle_gamma   90.00
#
_symmetry.space_group_name_H-M   'P 1'
#
loop_
_entity.id
_entity.type
_entity.pdbx_description
1 polymer ?
#
loop_
_entity_poly.entity_id
_entity_poly.type
_entity_poly.pdbx_seq_one_letter_code
_entity_poly.pdbx_strand_id
1 'polypeptide(L)' 'MTKALSSRVLDAQDLMSDAKNLNEAIYMAASDIQDRDKMSAIQAVADIIDKRLLAAREILEAVVEDME' A
#
# COMPACT_ATOMS: atom_id res chain seq x y z
N MET A 1 -2.20 -7.40 -24.30
CA MET A 1 -2.95 -7.65 -23.04
C MET A 1 -4.43 -8.02 -23.28
N THR A 2 -5.00 -8.97 -22.52
CA THR A 2 -6.44 -9.29 -22.59
C THR A 2 -7.25 -8.32 -21.71
N LYS A 3 -8.47 -7.95 -22.13
CA LYS A 3 -9.35 -7.00 -21.40
C LYS A 3 -9.58 -7.39 -19.94
N ALA A 4 -9.71 -8.69 -19.67
CA ALA A 4 -9.91 -9.21 -18.32
C ALA A 4 -8.68 -9.00 -17.42
N LEU A 5 -7.47 -9.12 -17.98
CA LEU A 5 -6.25 -8.88 -17.22
C LEU A 5 -6.04 -7.39 -16.92
N SER A 6 -6.31 -6.50 -17.89
CA SER A 6 -6.24 -5.05 -17.68
C SER A 6 -7.15 -4.60 -16.54
N SER A 7 -8.39 -5.13 -16.49
CA SER A 7 -9.32 -4.84 -15.39
C SER A 7 -8.74 -5.27 -14.05
N ARG A 8 -8.16 -6.47 -13.95
CA ARG A 8 -7.59 -6.98 -12.70
C ARG A 8 -6.36 -6.20 -12.22
N VAL A 9 -5.56 -5.68 -13.15
CA VAL A 9 -4.42 -4.80 -12.81
C VAL A 9 -4.93 -3.48 -12.23
N LEU A 10 -5.94 -2.88 -12.85
CA LEU A 10 -6.57 -1.66 -12.34
C LEU A 10 -7.20 -1.89 -10.97
N ASP A 11 -7.97 -2.96 -10.80
CA ASP A 11 -8.58 -3.32 -9.51
C ASP A 11 -7.51 -3.48 -8.42
N ALA A 12 -6.36 -4.07 -8.74
CA ALA A 12 -5.26 -4.22 -7.80
C ALA A 12 -4.60 -2.87 -7.46
N GLN A 13 -4.43 -1.97 -8.42
CA GLN A 13 -3.91 -0.62 -8.20
C GLN A 13 -4.86 0.23 -7.32
N ASP A 14 -6.17 0.07 -7.51
CA ASP A 14 -7.19 0.75 -6.69
C ASP A 14 -7.12 0.25 -5.24
N LEU A 15 -7.10 -1.07 -5.02
CA LEU A 15 -6.95 -1.66 -3.69
C LEU A 15 -5.67 -1.21 -2.96
N MET A 16 -4.57 -1.07 -3.70
CA MET A 16 -3.32 -0.57 -3.14
C MET A 16 -3.40 0.90 -2.76
N SER A 17 -4.10 1.71 -3.54
CA SER A 17 -4.34 3.12 -3.23
C SER A 17 -5.20 3.26 -1.97
N ASP A 18 -6.25 2.45 -1.84
CA ASP A 18 -7.07 2.39 -0.63
C ASP A 18 -6.25 1.98 0.60
N ALA A 19 -5.41 0.94 0.48
CA ALA A 19 -4.55 0.50 1.57
C ALA A 19 -3.55 1.58 2.01
N LYS A 20 -3.01 2.36 1.07
CA LYS A 20 -2.16 3.51 1.38
C LYS A 20 -2.92 4.59 2.16
N ASN A 21 -4.13 4.94 1.72
CA ASN A 21 -4.97 5.93 2.39
C ASN A 21 -5.33 5.48 3.82
N LEU A 22 -5.60 4.19 4.02
CA LEU A 22 -5.84 3.62 5.35
C LEU A 22 -4.59 3.70 6.23
N ASN A 23 -3.41 3.44 5.68
CA ASN A 23 -2.14 3.55 6.41
C ASN A 23 -1.89 5.00 6.89
N GLU A 24 -2.08 5.97 6.01
CA GLU A 24 -1.98 7.40 6.35
C GLU A 24 -2.99 7.80 7.44
N ALA A 25 -4.23 7.31 7.36
CA ALA A 25 -5.24 7.55 8.38
C ALA A 25 -4.86 6.98 9.75
N ILE A 26 -4.28 5.78 9.79
CA ILE A 26 -3.76 5.18 11.04
C ILE A 26 -2.63 6.04 11.62
N TYR A 27 -1.70 6.48 10.78
CA TYR A 27 -0.59 7.34 11.23
C TYR A 27 -1.09 8.68 11.78
N MET A 28 -2.05 9.33 11.11
CA MET A 28 -2.68 10.55 11.60
C MET A 28 -3.41 10.32 12.92
N ALA A 29 -4.19 9.24 13.05
CA ALA A 29 -4.88 8.91 14.30
C ALA A 29 -3.91 8.61 15.45
N ALA A 30 -2.73 8.05 15.14
CA ALA A 30 -1.71 7.75 16.13
C ALA A 30 -0.96 8.99 16.63
N SER A 31 -1.03 10.12 15.94
CA SER A 31 -0.33 11.35 16.31
C SER A 31 -0.77 11.93 17.66
N ASP A 32 -2.01 11.65 18.08
CA ASP A 32 -2.56 12.07 19.38
C ASP A 32 -2.19 11.13 20.55
N ILE A 33 -1.46 10.04 20.27
CA ILE A 33 -1.05 9.09 21.31
C ILE A 33 0.10 9.69 22.14
N GLN A 34 -0.18 10.06 23.39
CA GLN A 34 0.82 10.58 24.35
C GLN A 34 1.74 9.50 24.95
N ASP A 35 1.96 8.42 24.21
CA ASP A 35 2.78 7.27 24.60
C ASP A 35 3.77 6.96 23.46
N ARG A 36 5.05 7.21 23.75
CA ARG A 36 6.13 7.14 22.76
C ARG A 36 6.33 5.72 22.22
N ASP A 37 6.17 4.70 23.05
CA ASP A 37 6.40 3.32 22.64
C ASP A 37 5.27 2.85 21.71
N LYS A 38 4.02 3.24 22.02
CA LYS A 38 2.87 2.97 21.14
C LYS A 38 2.96 3.70 19.81
N MET A 39 3.34 4.98 19.81
CA MET A 39 3.54 5.75 18.58
C MET A 39 4.65 5.12 17.72
N SER A 40 5.78 4.73 18.35
CA SER A 40 6.88 4.07 17.66
C SER A 40 6.48 2.72 17.06
N ALA A 41 5.68 1.94 17.78
CA ALA A 41 5.15 0.67 17.28
C ALA A 41 4.23 0.87 16.06
N ILE A 42 3.34 1.88 16.10
CA ILE A 42 2.45 2.19 14.97
C ILE A 42 3.24 2.67 13.77
N GLN A 43 4.23 3.54 13.98
CA GLN A 43 5.10 4.01 12.91
C GLN A 43 5.86 2.84 12.25
N ALA A 44 6.39 1.91 13.03
CA ALA A 44 7.04 0.71 12.49
C ALA A 44 6.09 -0.15 11.65
N VAL A 45 4.83 -0.29 12.05
CA VAL A 45 3.81 -1.02 11.28
C VAL A 45 3.48 -0.26 9.98
N ALA A 46 3.31 1.06 10.05
CA ALA A 46 3.03 1.89 8.89
C ALA A 46 4.16 1.83 7.84
N ASP A 47 5.41 1.88 8.29
CA ASP A 47 6.58 1.74 7.41
C ASP A 47 6.62 0.36 6.72
N ILE A 48 6.19 -0.70 7.43
CA ILE A 48 6.11 -2.05 6.86
C ILE A 48 5.01 -2.10 5.80
N ILE A 49 3.84 -1.50 6.06
CA ILE A 49 2.74 -1.44 5.09
C ILE A 49 3.20 -0.72 3.81
N ASP A 50 3.83 0.44 3.94
CA ASP A 50 4.33 1.19 2.78
C ASP A 50 5.33 0.40 1.94
N LYS A 51 6.27 -0.31 2.59
CA LYS A 51 7.21 -1.20 1.89
C LYS A 51 6.51 -2.33 1.15
N ARG A 52 5.44 -2.89 1.72
CA ARG A 52 4.67 -3.97 1.08
C ARG A 52 3.85 -3.47 -0.10
N LEU A 53 3.28 -2.26 0.00
CA LEU A 53 2.58 -1.62 -1.11
C LEU A 53 3.55 -1.30 -2.25
N LEU A 54 4.74 -0.79 -1.95
CA LEU A 54 5.77 -0.56 -2.97
C LEU A 54 6.13 -1.86 -3.71
N ALA A 55 6.44 -2.93 -2.98
CA ALA A 55 6.76 -4.22 -3.58
C ALA A 55 5.60 -4.79 -4.43
N ALA A 56 4.35 -4.63 -3.99
CA ALA A 56 3.19 -5.04 -4.78
C ALA A 56 3.08 -4.22 -6.09
N ARG A 57 3.47 -2.94 -6.05
CA ARG A 57 3.46 -2.06 -7.23
C ARG A 57 4.46 -2.52 -8.26
N GLU A 58 5.68 -2.78 -7.81
CA GLU A 58 6.79 -3.28 -8.65
C GLU A 58 6.41 -4.60 -9.32
N ILE A 59 5.75 -5.51 -8.58
CA ILE A 59 5.25 -6.78 -9.15
C ILE A 59 4.20 -6.52 -10.23
N LEU A 60 3.25 -5.61 -10.00
CA LEU A 60 2.21 -5.28 -10.99
C LEU A 60 2.80 -4.61 -12.23
N GLU A 61 3.76 -3.70 -12.05
CA GLU A 61 4.47 -3.03 -13.15
C GLU A 61 5.24 -4.05 -13.99
N ALA A 62 5.97 -4.97 -13.36
CA ALA A 62 6.67 -6.06 -14.07
C ALA A 62 5.70 -6.96 -14.86
N VAL A 63 4.53 -7.29 -14.30
CA VAL A 63 3.50 -8.06 -15.01
C VAL A 63 2.94 -7.30 -16.22
N VAL A 64 2.85 -5.97 -16.15
CA VAL A 64 2.42 -5.16 -17.30
C VAL A 64 3.53 -5.13 -18.35
N GLU A 65 4.78 -4.87 -17.96
CA GLU A 65 5.95 -4.79 -18.85
C GLU A 65 6.26 -6.12 -19.56
N ASP A 66 6.23 -7.25 -18.84
CA ASP A 66 6.46 -8.60 -19.40
C ASP A 66 5.39 -9.01 -20.44
N MET A 67 4.31 -8.23 -20.56
CA MET A 67 3.14 -8.51 -21.38
C MET A 67 2.86 -7.47 -22.48
N GLU A 68 3.73 -6.47 -22.60
CA GLU A 68 3.88 -5.60 -23.78
C GLU A 68 4.70 -6.28 -24.88
#